data_AF-A0A918K0R3-F1
#
_entry.id   AF-A0A918K0R3-F1
#
_cell.length_a   1.000
_cell.length_b   1.000
_cell.length_c   1.000
_cell.angle_alpha   90.00
_cell.angle_beta   90.00
_cell.angle_gamma   90.00
#
_symmetry.space_group_name_H-M   'P 1'
#
loop_
_entity.id
_entity.type
_entity.pdbx_description
1 polymer ?
#
loop_
_entity_poly.entity_id
_entity_poly.type
_entity_poly.pdbx_seq_one_letter_code
_entity_poly.pdbx_strand_id
1 'polypeptide(L)'
;MKKQIVLASLLAAGVSSFTAASTTVPSEIMDYAQLGMPFSSASEQIGNFYCVTAPHDNSTGSPVAEFQFVHNMSTEQIKDVLSGGIDSGLDFPLVQLSAGGSIENEFRNSDFSSTWTASATVVPDVVRFNPGSGGYRISDACQNFVDELNAGRISETDFLTYVGDEFISQLNLGASLLVQMELTFGSKSQKEAWDAHAKLATQGSWVASIEGFMEKLSIAERRTISIDIKAYQHGGDSARLAEILPNNILSCSMKDLASCKSAFRDALQYASDFGSQLSDESKYNVLSYTTTSFANAGLYSLVPSGGSSVPSNKFFLRLLEQRYKDAMSDLERANELLGKYSYLVEPEQLSAISEIKQYASHNAYLISKVSEYCFDNPYNDLCENQYNKLTSVSQPLLKEYDGDDLIIPDPNLIDPEQIIATQNSLPDVAFEAQNVIGCEFKNIYTNEVSTAKRHSSGFVLGLESNIDIADVIVDMSSREVVETHIGDLTCYGLDDNSVSSSLSLKINPLPFDLPVKLHSEFVSACNNSLRENTWAVGFLNEIQRYVHYNTRDMEWYFPSCEDVENQLNDRHAPEAYDRGHLELDPIWEIFIVE
;
A
#
# COMPACT_ATOMS: atom_id res chain seq x y z
N MET A 1 -25.89 46.45 10.37
CA MET A 1 -26.72 45.32 10.82
C MET A 1 -25.77 44.19 11.24
N LYS A 2 -25.60 43.99 12.55
CA LYS A 2 -24.77 42.92 13.12
C LYS A 2 -25.69 41.72 13.41
N LYS A 3 -25.48 40.57 12.77
CA LYS A 3 -26.17 39.33 13.12
C LYS A 3 -25.40 38.67 14.25
N GLN A 4 -26.00 38.65 15.44
CA GLN A 4 -25.57 37.83 16.58
C GLN A 4 -25.94 36.37 16.28
N ILE A 5 -24.96 35.48 16.32
CA ILE A 5 -25.15 34.04 16.40
C ILE A 5 -25.40 33.73 17.87
N VAL A 6 -26.60 33.23 18.18
CA VAL A 6 -26.98 32.76 19.51
C VAL A 6 -26.61 31.28 19.60
N LEU A 7 -25.57 30.97 20.37
CA LEU A 7 -25.36 29.62 20.89
C LEU A 7 -26.40 29.37 21.99
N ALA A 8 -27.32 28.44 21.77
CA ALA A 8 -28.20 27.91 22.80
C ALA A 8 -27.61 26.61 23.33
N SER A 9 -27.09 26.65 24.56
CA SER A 9 -26.62 25.48 25.31
C SER A 9 -27.82 24.68 25.81
N LEU A 10 -28.05 23.47 25.28
CA LEU A 10 -28.95 22.48 25.87
C LEU A 10 -28.17 21.62 26.87
N LEU A 11 -28.39 21.86 28.16
CA LEU A 11 -28.01 20.92 29.23
C LEU A 11 -29.19 19.96 29.44
N ALA A 12 -29.12 18.79 28.81
CA ALA A 12 -29.97 17.65 29.16
C ALA A 12 -29.16 16.70 30.05
N ALA A 13 -29.63 16.49 31.28
CA ALA A 13 -29.08 15.50 32.19
C ALA A 13 -29.31 14.09 31.61
N GLY A 14 -28.22 13.45 31.18
CA GLY A 14 -28.23 12.11 30.60
C GLY A 14 -28.48 11.05 31.67
N VAL A 15 -29.60 10.33 31.52
CA VAL A 15 -29.69 8.96 32.02
C VAL A 15 -28.76 8.15 31.11
N SER A 16 -27.65 7.65 31.65
CA SER A 16 -26.76 6.73 30.93
C SER A 16 -27.51 5.40 30.73
N SER A 17 -28.34 5.34 29.69
CA SER A 17 -28.69 4.06 29.10
C SER A 17 -27.38 3.41 28.68
N PHE A 18 -27.08 2.22 29.20
CA PHE A 18 -26.09 1.34 28.60
C PHE A 18 -26.61 1.03 27.20
N THR A 19 -26.24 1.88 26.23
CA THR A 19 -26.38 1.56 24.83
C THR A 19 -25.57 0.29 24.62
N ALA A 20 -26.23 -0.79 24.22
CA ALA A 20 -25.58 -2.00 23.77
C ALA A 20 -24.48 -1.59 22.79
N ALA A 21 -23.23 -1.87 23.13
CA ALA A 21 -22.11 -1.53 22.26
C ALA A 21 -22.30 -2.30 20.95
N SER A 22 -22.69 -1.58 19.90
CA SER A 22 -22.68 -2.04 18.51
C SER A 22 -21.36 -1.60 17.91
N THR A 23 -20.72 -2.48 17.15
CA THR A 23 -19.45 -2.19 16.52
C THR A 23 -19.70 -1.85 15.04
N THR A 24 -19.06 -0.81 14.52
CA THR A 24 -19.16 -0.44 13.10
C THR A 24 -17.85 -0.76 12.40
N VAL A 25 -17.93 -1.46 11.26
CA VAL A 25 -16.79 -1.90 10.46
C VAL A 25 -16.91 -1.37 9.03
N PRO A 26 -15.93 -0.62 8.50
CA PRO A 26 -15.89 -0.21 7.10
C PRO A 26 -15.90 -1.40 6.14
N SER A 27 -16.50 -1.18 4.99
CA SER A 27 -16.66 -2.19 3.94
C SER A 27 -15.39 -2.49 3.17
N GLU A 28 -14.46 -1.54 3.13
CA GLU A 28 -13.19 -1.58 2.42
C GLU A 28 -12.32 -2.74 2.91
N ILE A 29 -12.57 -3.17 4.14
CA ILE A 29 -11.88 -4.29 4.78
C ILE A 29 -12.54 -5.62 4.41
N MET A 30 -13.86 -5.62 4.13
CA MET A 30 -14.67 -6.83 3.99
C MET A 30 -15.84 -6.62 3.02
N ASP A 31 -15.61 -6.67 1.71
CA ASP A 31 -16.64 -6.40 0.69
C ASP A 31 -17.69 -7.52 0.51
N TYR A 32 -17.44 -8.71 1.08
CA TYR A 32 -18.27 -9.91 0.89
C TYR A 32 -19.28 -10.16 2.02
N ALA A 33 -19.24 -9.37 3.09
CA ALA A 33 -20.00 -9.65 4.29
C ALA A 33 -21.51 -9.46 4.11
N GLN A 34 -22.28 -10.28 4.81
CA GLN A 34 -23.72 -10.29 4.73
C GLN A 34 -24.36 -10.37 6.11
N LEU A 35 -25.63 -9.95 6.20
CA LEU A 35 -26.42 -10.06 7.42
C LEU A 35 -26.37 -11.49 7.98
N GLY A 36 -26.08 -11.59 9.28
CA GLY A 36 -26.06 -12.84 10.01
C GLY A 36 -24.74 -13.59 9.98
N MET A 37 -23.76 -13.14 9.21
CA MET A 37 -22.41 -13.70 9.29
C MET A 37 -21.78 -13.40 10.66
N PRO A 38 -21.05 -14.36 11.27
CA PRO A 38 -20.35 -14.15 12.52
C PRO A 38 -19.20 -13.16 12.34
N PHE A 39 -18.89 -12.42 13.40
CA PHE A 39 -17.80 -11.46 13.48
C PHE A 39 -17.07 -11.65 14.81
N SER A 40 -15.75 -11.72 14.75
CA SER A 40 -14.89 -11.69 15.93
C SER A 40 -14.45 -10.25 16.18
N SER A 41 -14.85 -9.64 17.29
CA SER A 41 -14.40 -8.31 17.70
C SER A 41 -12.91 -8.28 18.09
N ALA A 42 -12.32 -9.45 18.32
CA ALA A 42 -10.95 -9.63 18.78
C ALA A 42 -9.94 -9.72 17.63
N SER A 43 -10.30 -10.49 16.61
CA SER A 43 -9.55 -10.63 15.36
C SER A 43 -10.17 -9.84 14.22
N GLU A 44 -11.23 -9.08 14.43
CA GLU A 44 -11.90 -8.26 13.40
C GLU A 44 -12.20 -8.99 12.08
N GLN A 45 -12.39 -10.31 12.15
CA GLN A 45 -12.64 -11.19 11.01
C GLN A 45 -14.11 -11.59 10.93
N ILE A 46 -14.59 -11.75 9.70
CA ILE A 46 -15.91 -12.28 9.40
C ILE A 46 -15.82 -13.75 9.00
N GLY A 47 -16.66 -14.59 9.59
CA GLY A 47 -16.78 -15.97 9.17
C GLY A 47 -17.57 -16.10 7.86
N ASN A 48 -17.24 -17.11 7.07
CA ASN A 48 -17.79 -17.35 5.73
C ASN A 48 -19.12 -18.12 5.72
N PHE A 49 -19.91 -18.04 6.78
CA PHE A 49 -21.20 -18.74 6.91
C PHE A 49 -22.22 -17.87 7.65
N TYR A 50 -23.51 -18.15 7.52
CA TYR A 50 -24.54 -17.47 8.32
C TYR A 50 -24.64 -18.11 9.69
N CYS A 51 -24.37 -17.37 10.75
CA CYS A 51 -24.55 -17.83 12.13
C CYS A 51 -25.94 -17.45 12.68
N VAL A 52 -26.44 -16.26 12.32
CA VAL A 52 -27.70 -15.71 12.83
C VAL A 52 -28.67 -15.43 11.69
N THR A 53 -29.95 -15.68 11.93
CA THR A 53 -31.04 -15.35 11.01
C THR A 53 -32.15 -14.60 11.74
N ALA A 54 -32.73 -13.61 11.06
CA ALA A 54 -33.92 -12.89 11.48
C ALA A 54 -34.60 -12.27 10.25
N PRO A 55 -35.88 -11.91 10.31
CA PRO A 55 -36.46 -10.98 9.34
C PRO A 55 -35.61 -9.70 9.28
N HIS A 56 -35.50 -9.10 8.09
CA HIS A 56 -34.83 -7.82 7.91
C HIS A 56 -35.80 -6.80 7.31
N ASP A 57 -35.55 -5.53 7.59
CA ASP A 57 -36.18 -4.40 6.93
C ASP A 57 -35.15 -3.61 6.12
N ASN A 58 -35.61 -3.08 4.99
CA ASN A 58 -34.85 -2.13 4.19
C ASN A 58 -35.42 -0.75 4.50
N SER A 59 -34.60 0.12 5.06
CA SER A 59 -34.92 1.52 5.31
C SER A 59 -34.22 2.37 4.27
N THR A 60 -34.99 2.93 3.34
CA THR A 60 -34.51 3.87 2.32
C THR A 60 -34.84 5.29 2.72
N GLY A 61 -33.79 6.08 2.93
CA GLY A 61 -33.83 7.52 3.15
C GLY A 61 -33.66 8.29 1.85
N SER A 62 -33.83 9.61 1.92
CA SER A 62 -33.42 10.49 0.82
C SER A 62 -31.89 10.65 0.85
N PRO A 63 -31.18 10.46 -0.27
CA PRO A 63 -29.74 10.68 -0.33
C PRO A 63 -29.45 12.17 -0.07
N VAL A 64 -28.87 12.47 1.08
CA VAL A 64 -28.34 13.79 1.41
C VAL A 64 -26.84 13.62 1.49
N ALA A 65 -26.12 14.27 0.56
CA ALA A 65 -24.67 14.30 0.62
C ALA A 65 -24.20 15.28 1.68
N GLU A 66 -23.41 14.79 2.62
CA GLU A 66 -22.64 15.63 3.52
C GLU A 66 -21.31 15.96 2.86
N PHE A 67 -21.11 17.22 2.49
CA PHE A 67 -19.85 17.71 1.93
C PHE A 67 -19.03 18.39 3.02
N GLN A 68 -17.77 18.00 3.15
CA GLN A 68 -16.81 18.63 4.05
C GLN A 68 -15.55 19.04 3.29
N PHE A 69 -14.89 20.10 3.76
CA PHE A 69 -13.60 20.55 3.24
C PHE A 69 -12.70 20.86 4.42
N VAL A 70 -11.69 20.01 4.64
CA VAL A 70 -10.88 19.99 5.86
C VAL A 70 -9.40 20.19 5.50
N HIS A 71 -8.71 21.03 6.26
CA HIS A 71 -7.26 21.16 6.21
C HIS A 71 -6.64 20.18 7.21
N ASN A 72 -5.67 19.38 6.79
CA ASN A 72 -5.04 18.31 7.56
C ASN A 72 -6.07 17.39 8.24
N MET A 73 -6.87 16.72 7.42
CA MET A 73 -7.87 15.74 7.89
C MET A 73 -7.18 14.62 8.70
N SER A 74 -7.70 14.30 9.88
CA SER A 74 -7.13 13.24 10.72
C SER A 74 -7.48 11.84 10.21
N THR A 75 -6.74 10.83 10.65
CA THR A 75 -7.01 9.42 10.32
C THR A 75 -8.44 9.01 10.73
N GLU A 76 -8.92 9.47 11.88
CA GLU A 76 -10.27 9.20 12.37
C GLU A 76 -11.32 9.83 11.45
N GLN A 77 -11.09 11.06 10.97
CA GLN A 77 -12.00 11.70 10.01
C GLN A 77 -12.01 10.99 8.65
N ILE A 78 -10.87 10.45 8.21
CA ILE A 78 -10.81 9.62 7.00
C ILE A 78 -11.64 8.36 7.20
N LYS A 79 -11.45 7.65 8.32
CA LYS A 79 -12.25 6.48 8.71
C LYS A 79 -13.74 6.78 8.74
N ASP A 80 -14.13 7.90 9.33
CA ASP A 80 -15.53 8.33 9.39
C ASP A 80 -16.10 8.54 7.98
N VAL A 81 -15.35 9.16 7.06
CA VAL A 81 -15.81 9.31 5.66
C VAL A 81 -15.99 7.95 4.98
N LEU A 82 -15.03 7.03 5.16
CA LEU A 82 -15.07 5.68 4.58
C LEU A 82 -16.23 4.86 5.17
N SER A 83 -16.50 4.99 6.46
CA SER A 83 -17.56 4.24 7.17
C SER A 83 -18.98 4.76 6.93
N GLY A 84 -19.15 5.86 6.19
CA GLY A 84 -20.45 6.47 5.96
C GLY A 84 -20.86 7.55 6.99
N GLY A 85 -19.92 8.11 7.75
CA GLY A 85 -20.16 9.09 8.81
C GLY A 85 -20.73 8.47 10.09
N ILE A 86 -20.61 7.14 10.23
CA ILE A 86 -21.07 6.40 11.40
C ILE A 86 -19.86 6.21 12.29
N ASP A 87 -19.91 6.75 13.52
CA ASP A 87 -18.86 6.62 14.54
C ASP A 87 -18.39 5.15 14.61
N SER A 88 -17.21 4.86 14.07
CA SER A 88 -16.60 3.54 14.16
C SER A 88 -15.81 3.47 15.45
N GLY A 89 -16.34 2.77 16.45
CA GLY A 89 -15.63 2.52 17.71
C GLY A 89 -14.45 1.55 17.61
N LEU A 90 -13.96 1.24 16.39
CA LEU A 90 -12.88 0.29 16.14
C LEU A 90 -11.59 0.99 15.72
N ASP A 91 -10.51 0.55 16.35
CA ASP A 91 -9.14 0.80 15.88
C ASP A 91 -8.72 -0.40 15.01
N PHE A 92 -8.88 -0.29 13.69
CA PHE A 92 -8.50 -1.36 12.75
C PHE A 92 -7.01 -1.70 12.87
N PRO A 93 -6.64 -2.98 13.08
CA PRO A 93 -5.26 -3.39 13.26
C PRO A 93 -4.50 -3.43 11.94
N LEU A 94 -3.18 -3.32 12.07
CA LEU A 94 -2.18 -3.26 11.01
C LEU A 94 -2.29 -4.33 9.89
N VAL A 95 -2.83 -5.50 10.19
CA VAL A 95 -2.82 -6.67 9.29
C VAL A 95 -3.89 -6.56 8.21
N GLN A 96 -4.97 -5.82 8.48
CA GLN A 96 -6.03 -5.55 7.51
C GLN A 96 -5.69 -4.40 6.55
N LEU A 97 -4.47 -3.83 6.65
CA LEU A 97 -4.03 -2.72 5.81
C LEU A 97 -3.77 -3.09 4.34
N SER A 98 -3.78 -4.37 3.95
CA SER A 98 -3.53 -4.75 2.55
C SER A 98 -4.66 -4.35 1.59
N ALA A 99 -5.89 -4.13 2.07
CA ALA A 99 -7.02 -3.70 1.23
C ALA A 99 -7.63 -2.34 1.63
N GLY A 100 -7.97 -2.12 2.91
CA GLY A 100 -8.62 -0.87 3.36
C GLY A 100 -7.68 0.16 3.99
N GLY A 101 -6.59 -0.29 4.59
CA GLY A 101 -5.63 0.60 5.26
C GLY A 101 -4.64 1.31 4.35
N SER A 102 -4.51 0.85 3.11
CA SER A 102 -3.78 1.55 2.05
C SER A 102 -4.37 2.95 1.85
N ILE A 103 -5.70 3.10 1.86
CA ILE A 103 -6.37 4.39 1.66
C ILE A 103 -6.10 5.34 2.83
N GLU A 104 -6.18 4.87 4.08
CA GLU A 104 -5.88 5.71 5.24
C GLU A 104 -4.43 6.20 5.22
N ASN A 105 -3.49 5.31 4.93
CA ASN A 105 -2.07 5.68 4.81
C ASN A 105 -1.85 6.63 3.65
N GLU A 106 -2.49 6.37 2.51
CA GLU A 106 -2.40 7.23 1.33
C GLU A 106 -2.94 8.62 1.62
N PHE A 107 -4.07 8.77 2.32
CA PHE A 107 -4.68 10.09 2.59
C PHE A 107 -4.17 10.78 3.87
N ARG A 108 -3.27 10.17 4.62
CA ARG A 108 -2.68 10.75 5.83
C ARG A 108 -1.68 11.86 5.48
N ASN A 109 -1.62 12.90 6.31
CA ASN A 109 -0.55 13.89 6.24
C ASN A 109 0.70 13.43 7.00
N SER A 110 1.88 13.78 6.50
CA SER A 110 3.16 13.51 7.16
C SER A 110 3.69 14.74 7.92
N ASP A 111 4.80 14.57 8.63
CA ASP A 111 5.57 15.67 9.21
C ASP A 111 6.06 16.67 8.15
N PHE A 112 6.11 16.24 6.89
CA PHE A 112 6.59 17.02 5.76
C PHE A 112 5.48 17.37 4.78
N SER A 113 4.20 17.07 5.08
CA SER A 113 3.10 17.40 4.19
C SER A 113 1.93 18.11 4.87
N SER A 114 1.19 18.85 4.06
CA SER A 114 0.00 19.59 4.45
C SER A 114 -1.08 19.33 3.41
N THR A 115 -2.28 18.97 3.86
CA THR A 115 -3.32 18.44 2.96
C THR A 115 -4.59 19.28 3.03
N TRP A 116 -5.31 19.38 1.92
CA TRP A 116 -6.71 19.79 1.89
C TRP A 116 -7.54 18.69 1.31
N THR A 117 -8.48 18.19 2.10
CA THR A 117 -9.33 17.08 1.74
C THR A 117 -10.76 17.59 1.60
N ALA A 118 -11.34 17.44 0.41
CA ALA A 118 -12.78 17.46 0.24
C ALA A 118 -13.31 16.03 0.42
N SER A 119 -14.37 15.88 1.20
CA SER A 119 -15.08 14.62 1.32
C SER A 119 -16.56 14.80 1.03
N ALA A 120 -17.18 13.76 0.47
CA ALA A 120 -18.61 13.67 0.31
C ALA A 120 -19.09 12.27 0.67
N THR A 121 -20.06 12.17 1.56
CA THR A 121 -20.61 10.88 2.02
C THR A 121 -22.12 10.89 1.95
N VAL A 122 -22.70 9.79 1.47
CA VAL A 122 -24.15 9.59 1.37
C VAL A 122 -24.51 8.18 1.82
N VAL A 123 -25.41 8.04 2.80
CA VAL A 123 -25.89 6.74 3.30
C VAL A 123 -27.42 6.70 3.29
N PRO A 124 -28.05 6.51 2.12
CA PRO A 124 -29.50 6.53 2.04
C PRO A 124 -30.12 5.20 2.46
N ASP A 125 -29.46 4.07 2.22
CA ASP A 125 -30.05 2.75 2.40
C ASP A 125 -29.44 2.00 3.57
N VAL A 126 -30.30 1.47 4.43
CA VAL A 126 -29.91 0.64 5.56
C VAL A 126 -30.68 -0.67 5.50
N VAL A 127 -29.96 -1.78 5.42
CA VAL A 127 -30.53 -3.14 5.46
C VAL A 127 -30.18 -3.74 6.81
N ARG A 128 -31.16 -3.95 7.68
CA ARG A 128 -30.90 -4.38 9.07
C ARG A 128 -31.83 -5.48 9.51
N PHE A 129 -31.38 -6.30 10.46
CA PHE A 129 -32.27 -7.24 11.11
C PHE A 129 -33.32 -6.52 11.96
N ASN A 130 -34.56 -6.99 11.82
CA ASN A 130 -35.71 -6.58 12.60
C ASN A 130 -36.38 -7.85 13.17
N PRO A 131 -35.82 -8.44 14.24
CA PRO A 131 -36.27 -9.72 14.78
C PRO A 131 -37.71 -9.71 15.31
N GLY A 132 -38.29 -8.53 15.55
CA GLY A 132 -39.64 -8.39 16.10
C GLY A 132 -39.86 -9.21 17.36
N SER A 133 -41.04 -9.82 17.50
CA SER A 133 -41.34 -10.75 18.60
C SER A 133 -40.74 -12.15 18.41
N GLY A 134 -40.25 -12.46 17.21
CA GLY A 134 -39.67 -13.75 16.89
C GLY A 134 -38.24 -13.93 17.40
N GLY A 135 -37.56 -12.83 17.73
CA GLY A 135 -36.16 -12.85 18.19
C GLY A 135 -35.18 -13.23 17.07
N TYR A 136 -33.89 -13.24 17.43
CA TYR A 136 -32.84 -13.80 16.58
C TYR A 136 -32.86 -15.32 16.66
N ARG A 137 -32.48 -15.99 15.57
CA ARG A 137 -32.40 -17.46 15.50
C ARG A 137 -31.00 -17.90 15.08
N ILE A 138 -30.47 -18.89 15.77
CA ILE A 138 -29.21 -19.54 15.44
C ILE A 138 -29.42 -20.44 14.22
N SER A 139 -28.47 -20.42 13.27
CA SER A 139 -28.45 -21.32 12.13
C SER A 139 -27.97 -22.72 12.51
N ASP A 140 -28.24 -23.71 11.66
CA ASP A 140 -27.74 -25.08 11.86
C ASP A 140 -26.19 -25.12 11.88
N ALA A 141 -25.53 -24.27 11.07
CA ALA A 141 -24.08 -24.19 11.03
C ALA A 141 -23.51 -23.72 12.38
N CYS A 142 -24.05 -22.66 12.96
CA CYS A 142 -23.60 -22.17 14.25
C CYS A 142 -23.97 -23.11 15.40
N GLN A 143 -25.14 -23.76 15.31
CA GLN A 143 -25.55 -24.77 16.29
C GLN A 143 -24.57 -25.96 16.33
N ASN A 144 -24.02 -26.38 15.18
CA ASN A 144 -23.00 -27.44 15.16
C ASN A 144 -21.75 -27.05 15.95
N PHE A 145 -21.25 -25.82 15.85
CA PHE A 145 -20.12 -25.35 16.66
C PHE A 145 -20.44 -25.33 18.16
N VAL A 146 -21.66 -24.92 18.53
CA VAL A 146 -22.14 -24.99 19.92
C VAL A 146 -22.13 -26.44 20.43
N ASP A 147 -22.60 -27.37 19.62
CA ASP A 147 -22.64 -28.79 19.96
C ASP A 147 -21.23 -29.40 20.08
N GLU A 148 -20.30 -29.00 19.20
CA GLU A 148 -18.89 -29.40 19.27
C GLU A 148 -18.17 -28.86 20.50
N LEU A 149 -18.42 -27.60 20.86
CA LEU A 149 -17.90 -26.97 22.07
C LEU A 149 -18.41 -27.71 23.32
N ASN A 150 -19.73 -27.95 23.40
CA ASN A 150 -20.34 -28.68 24.51
C ASN A 150 -19.86 -30.13 24.63
N ALA A 151 -19.53 -30.76 23.50
CA ALA A 151 -18.94 -32.10 23.46
C ALA A 151 -17.44 -32.12 23.79
N GLY A 152 -16.81 -30.95 23.99
CA GLY A 152 -15.37 -30.82 24.25
C GLY A 152 -14.49 -31.22 23.07
N ARG A 153 -15.00 -31.13 21.83
CA ARG A 153 -14.26 -31.44 20.61
C ARG A 153 -13.45 -30.27 20.08
N ILE A 154 -13.89 -29.05 20.39
CA ILE A 154 -13.19 -27.79 20.12
C ILE A 154 -13.03 -27.02 21.42
N SER A 155 -11.98 -26.21 21.53
CA SER A 155 -11.78 -25.34 22.68
C SER A 155 -12.66 -24.07 22.61
N GLU A 156 -12.80 -23.35 23.72
CA GLU A 156 -13.46 -22.02 23.71
C GLU A 156 -12.73 -21.03 22.78
N THR A 157 -11.40 -21.12 22.72
CA THR A 157 -10.57 -20.32 21.80
C THR A 157 -10.88 -20.65 20.35
N ASP A 158 -10.91 -21.93 19.97
CA ASP A 158 -11.24 -22.33 18.60
C ASP A 158 -12.66 -21.90 18.22
N PHE A 159 -13.61 -22.05 19.16
CA PHE A 159 -14.98 -21.58 18.95
C PHE A 159 -15.03 -20.08 18.66
N LEU A 160 -14.34 -19.25 19.47
CA LEU A 160 -14.29 -17.81 19.25
C LEU A 160 -13.53 -17.43 17.97
N THR A 161 -12.52 -18.19 17.57
CA THR A 161 -11.83 -17.98 16.29
C THR A 161 -12.77 -18.23 15.09
N TYR A 162 -13.62 -19.26 15.13
CA TYR A 162 -14.50 -19.60 14.01
C TYR A 162 -15.85 -18.86 14.01
N VAL A 163 -16.43 -18.64 15.19
CA VAL A 163 -17.78 -18.10 15.39
C VAL A 163 -17.75 -16.64 15.86
N GLY A 164 -16.64 -16.16 16.41
CA GLY A 164 -16.56 -14.83 16.98
C GLY A 164 -17.46 -14.65 18.21
N ASP A 165 -17.71 -13.39 18.54
CA ASP A 165 -18.53 -12.94 19.67
C ASP A 165 -19.69 -12.03 19.24
N GLU A 166 -19.73 -11.66 17.96
CA GLU A 166 -20.75 -10.82 17.35
C GLU A 166 -21.22 -11.39 16.00
N PHE A 167 -22.22 -10.74 15.40
CA PHE A 167 -22.65 -11.03 14.03
C PHE A 167 -23.05 -9.73 13.33
N ILE A 168 -22.96 -9.72 12.00
CA ILE A 168 -23.40 -8.59 11.17
C ILE A 168 -24.91 -8.45 11.27
N SER A 169 -25.39 -7.37 11.89
CA SER A 169 -26.82 -7.14 12.10
C SER A 169 -27.39 -6.04 11.21
N GLN A 170 -26.54 -5.23 10.60
CA GLN A 170 -26.94 -4.16 9.69
C GLN A 170 -25.85 -3.88 8.64
N LEU A 171 -26.29 -3.57 7.42
CA LEU A 171 -25.48 -3.09 6.30
C LEU A 171 -25.89 -1.64 6.03
N ASN A 172 -24.90 -0.76 5.94
CA ASN A 172 -25.08 0.64 5.57
C ASN A 172 -24.64 0.79 4.11
N LEU A 173 -25.59 1.01 3.21
CA LEU A 173 -25.34 1.18 1.79
C LEU A 173 -25.32 2.66 1.43
N GLY A 174 -24.39 3.03 0.57
CA GLY A 174 -24.15 4.42 0.23
C GLY A 174 -23.03 4.61 -0.77
N ALA A 175 -22.48 5.82 -0.79
CA ALA A 175 -21.28 6.14 -1.51
C ALA A 175 -20.44 7.15 -0.73
N SER A 176 -19.13 7.05 -0.85
CA SER A 176 -18.15 7.95 -0.26
C SER A 176 -17.14 8.43 -1.31
N LEU A 177 -16.66 9.65 -1.14
CA LEU A 177 -15.66 10.29 -1.99
C LEU A 177 -14.69 11.05 -1.11
N LEU A 178 -13.40 10.88 -1.39
CA LEU A 178 -12.30 11.67 -0.86
C LEU A 178 -11.55 12.27 -2.04
N VAL A 179 -11.28 13.58 -2.01
CA VAL A 179 -10.38 14.25 -2.94
C VAL A 179 -9.41 15.06 -2.11
N GLN A 180 -8.12 14.73 -2.18
CA GLN A 180 -7.08 15.39 -1.42
C GLN A 180 -6.08 16.07 -2.33
N MET A 181 -5.75 17.31 -2.01
CA MET A 181 -4.54 17.95 -2.50
C MET A 181 -3.51 17.97 -1.36
N GLU A 182 -2.37 17.35 -1.60
CA GLU A 182 -1.23 17.27 -0.70
C GLU A 182 -0.11 18.17 -1.20
N LEU A 183 0.45 18.96 -0.29
CA LEU A 183 1.68 19.72 -0.49
C LEU A 183 2.76 19.06 0.33
N THR A 184 3.80 18.54 -0.32
CA THR A 184 4.97 17.95 0.34
C THR A 184 6.12 18.93 0.30
N PHE A 185 6.75 19.14 1.44
CA PHE A 185 7.81 20.12 1.66
C PHE A 185 9.17 19.44 1.81
N GLY A 186 10.21 20.15 1.39
CA GLY A 186 11.59 19.73 1.56
C GLY A 186 12.00 19.67 3.03
N SER A 187 11.41 20.52 3.89
CA SER A 187 11.74 20.55 5.32
C SER A 187 10.52 20.80 6.22
N LYS A 188 10.63 20.36 7.50
CA LYS A 188 9.60 20.62 8.52
C LYS A 188 9.38 22.12 8.75
N SER A 189 10.45 22.91 8.73
CA SER A 189 10.38 24.38 8.87
C SER A 189 9.54 25.04 7.76
N GLN A 190 9.69 24.60 6.51
CA GLN A 190 8.87 25.07 5.40
C GLN A 190 7.39 24.71 5.60
N LYS A 191 7.12 23.47 6.03
CA LYS A 191 5.77 23.00 6.34
C LYS A 191 5.13 23.79 7.49
N GLU A 192 5.88 24.10 8.55
CA GLU A 192 5.39 24.91 9.66
C GLU A 192 5.08 26.36 9.25
N ALA A 193 5.96 26.96 8.45
CA ALA A 193 5.74 28.29 7.88
C ALA A 193 4.49 28.31 6.98
N TRP A 194 4.31 27.25 6.20
CA TRP A 194 3.12 27.03 5.39
C TRP A 194 1.87 26.89 6.25
N ASP A 195 1.84 25.98 7.23
CA ASP A 195 0.67 25.75 8.08
C ASP A 195 0.25 27.02 8.85
N ALA A 196 1.21 27.84 9.28
CA ALA A 196 0.94 29.13 9.88
C ALA A 196 0.23 30.10 8.90
N HIS A 197 0.54 30.02 7.61
CA HIS A 197 -0.13 30.77 6.55
C HIS A 197 -1.49 30.16 6.16
N ALA A 198 -1.56 28.84 6.09
CA ALA A 198 -2.69 28.04 5.60
C ALA A 198 -3.90 28.06 6.51
N LYS A 199 -3.72 28.28 7.83
CA LYS A 199 -4.82 28.38 8.81
C LYS A 199 -5.91 29.41 8.46
N LEU A 200 -5.61 30.35 7.57
CA LEU A 200 -6.56 31.37 7.10
C LEU A 200 -7.23 31.01 5.76
N ALA A 201 -6.83 29.90 5.13
CA ALA A 201 -7.38 29.42 3.88
C ALA A 201 -8.76 28.78 4.09
N THR A 202 -9.72 29.14 3.25
CA THR A 202 -11.05 28.52 3.18
C THR A 202 -11.23 27.86 1.81
N GLN A 203 -12.31 27.11 1.60
CA GLN A 203 -12.65 26.47 0.31
C GLN A 203 -12.59 27.44 -0.89
N GLY A 204 -12.90 28.72 -0.69
CA GLY A 204 -12.85 29.74 -1.75
C GLY A 204 -11.49 30.42 -1.94
N SER A 205 -10.52 30.19 -1.04
CA SER A 205 -9.26 30.95 -1.00
C SER A 205 -8.01 30.09 -1.01
N TRP A 206 -8.11 28.76 -1.03
CA TRP A 206 -6.95 27.84 -1.02
C TRP A 206 -5.94 28.18 -2.12
N VAL A 207 -6.42 28.49 -3.33
CA VAL A 207 -5.58 28.92 -4.46
C VAL A 207 -4.78 30.16 -4.10
N ALA A 208 -5.45 31.19 -3.60
CA ALA A 208 -4.81 32.47 -3.27
C ALA A 208 -3.83 32.32 -2.10
N SER A 209 -4.11 31.40 -1.17
CA SER A 209 -3.19 31.06 -0.08
C SER A 209 -1.93 30.35 -0.59
N ILE A 210 -2.06 29.41 -1.53
CA ILE A 210 -0.90 28.78 -2.17
C ILE A 210 -0.12 29.84 -2.94
N GLU A 211 -0.75 30.55 -3.87
CA GLU A 211 -0.09 31.57 -4.69
C GLU A 211 0.61 32.63 -3.81
N GLY A 212 -0.07 33.13 -2.77
CA GLY A 212 0.46 34.14 -1.87
C GLY A 212 1.59 33.67 -0.94
N PHE A 213 1.63 32.39 -0.56
CA PHE A 213 2.79 31.82 0.12
C PHE A 213 3.96 31.65 -0.84
N MET A 214 3.69 31.11 -2.03
CA MET A 214 4.71 30.83 -3.03
C MET A 214 5.41 32.11 -3.47
N GLU A 215 4.68 33.22 -3.61
CA GLU A 215 5.27 34.54 -3.91
C GLU A 215 6.35 34.97 -2.90
N LYS A 216 6.26 34.54 -1.65
CA LYS A 216 7.21 34.88 -0.58
C LYS A 216 8.44 33.98 -0.56
N LEU A 217 8.37 32.81 -1.18
CA LEU A 217 9.47 31.86 -1.26
C LEU A 217 10.42 32.21 -2.40
N SER A 218 11.72 31.97 -2.17
CA SER A 218 12.75 32.00 -3.19
C SER A 218 12.54 30.91 -4.26
N ILE A 219 13.22 31.03 -5.41
CA ILE A 219 13.14 30.02 -6.47
C ILE A 219 13.64 28.65 -5.98
N ALA A 220 14.67 28.63 -5.12
CA ALA A 220 15.20 27.40 -4.55
C ALA A 220 14.17 26.72 -3.63
N GLU A 221 13.56 27.48 -2.70
CA GLU A 221 12.52 26.96 -1.81
C GLU A 221 11.27 26.49 -2.55
N ARG A 222 10.86 27.15 -3.64
CA ARG A 222 9.73 26.65 -4.44
C ARG A 222 10.02 25.30 -5.09
N ARG A 223 11.27 25.00 -5.43
CA ARG A 223 11.63 23.71 -6.05
C ARG A 223 11.57 22.55 -5.06
N THR A 224 11.57 22.82 -3.76
CA THR A 224 11.48 21.80 -2.71
C THR A 224 10.04 21.50 -2.32
N ILE A 225 9.05 21.97 -3.08
CA ILE A 225 7.64 21.75 -2.82
C ILE A 225 7.02 20.98 -3.99
N SER A 226 6.40 19.84 -3.72
CA SER A 226 5.58 19.09 -4.68
C SER A 226 4.11 19.18 -4.32
N ILE A 227 3.25 19.09 -5.34
CA ILE A 227 1.80 19.09 -5.19
C ILE A 227 1.26 17.82 -5.82
N ASP A 228 0.56 17.04 -5.01
CA ASP A 228 -0.06 15.79 -5.44
C ASP A 228 -1.57 15.89 -5.20
N ILE A 229 -2.38 15.55 -6.20
CA ILE A 229 -3.84 15.49 -6.07
C ILE A 229 -4.23 14.04 -6.21
N LYS A 230 -4.91 13.50 -5.20
CA LYS A 230 -5.40 12.13 -5.17
C LYS A 230 -6.90 12.09 -4.89
N ALA A 231 -7.57 11.06 -5.39
CA ALA A 231 -8.98 10.86 -5.12
C ALA A 231 -9.28 9.38 -4.86
N TYR A 232 -10.20 9.14 -3.95
CA TYR A 232 -10.72 7.81 -3.64
C TYR A 232 -12.24 7.87 -3.69
N GLN A 233 -12.86 6.87 -4.30
CA GLN A 233 -14.31 6.82 -4.42
C GLN A 233 -14.81 5.39 -4.23
N HIS A 234 -15.79 5.23 -3.36
CA HIS A 234 -16.53 3.98 -3.16
C HIS A 234 -18.01 4.22 -3.46
N GLY A 235 -18.59 3.46 -4.41
CA GLY A 235 -19.90 3.75 -5.00
C GLY A 235 -19.85 4.92 -6.00
N GLY A 236 -21.01 5.44 -6.42
CA GLY A 236 -21.11 6.59 -7.35
C GLY A 236 -20.71 6.31 -8.81
N ASP A 237 -20.36 7.37 -9.55
CA ASP A 237 -19.93 7.29 -10.95
C ASP A 237 -18.40 7.48 -11.10
N SER A 238 -17.62 6.41 -10.92
CA SER A 238 -16.15 6.47 -10.95
C SER A 238 -15.57 6.86 -12.32
N ALA A 239 -16.31 6.65 -13.42
CA ALA A 239 -15.85 7.02 -14.75
C ALA A 239 -15.68 8.53 -14.90
N ARG A 240 -16.60 9.32 -14.34
CA ARG A 240 -16.52 10.80 -14.38
C ARG A 240 -15.37 11.33 -13.54
N LEU A 241 -15.03 10.68 -12.42
CA LEU A 241 -13.85 11.04 -11.63
C LEU A 241 -12.55 10.73 -12.40
N ALA A 242 -12.48 9.58 -13.07
CA ALA A 242 -11.32 9.18 -13.87
C ALA A 242 -11.05 10.11 -15.07
N GLU A 243 -12.08 10.79 -15.60
CA GLU A 243 -11.92 11.84 -16.61
C GLU A 243 -11.22 13.10 -16.05
N ILE A 244 -11.37 13.39 -14.76
CA ILE A 244 -10.77 14.55 -14.09
C ILE A 244 -9.36 14.22 -13.58
N LEU A 245 -9.21 13.06 -12.95
CA LEU A 245 -7.96 12.55 -12.39
C LEU A 245 -7.71 11.15 -12.96
N PRO A 246 -7.00 11.04 -14.11
CA PRO A 246 -6.62 9.76 -14.67
C PRO A 246 -5.81 8.96 -13.65
N ASN A 247 -6.13 7.68 -13.45
CA ASN A 247 -5.52 6.83 -12.41
C ASN A 247 -5.68 7.37 -10.98
N ASN A 248 -6.65 8.25 -10.72
CA ASN A 248 -6.95 8.83 -9.41
C ASN A 248 -5.83 9.69 -8.79
N ILE A 249 -4.69 9.88 -9.46
CA ILE A 249 -3.55 10.64 -8.95
C ILE A 249 -3.02 11.57 -10.04
N LEU A 250 -2.78 12.83 -9.68
CA LEU A 250 -2.11 13.82 -10.51
C LEU A 250 -1.02 14.52 -9.70
N SER A 251 0.24 14.30 -10.07
CA SER A 251 1.39 15.01 -9.53
C SER A 251 1.74 16.21 -10.41
N CYS A 252 1.87 17.40 -9.82
CA CYS A 252 2.40 18.56 -10.52
C CYS A 252 3.63 19.13 -9.83
N SER A 253 4.53 19.65 -10.66
CA SER A 253 5.60 20.53 -10.19
C SER A 253 5.10 21.97 -10.08
N MET A 254 5.85 22.80 -9.35
CA MET A 254 5.60 24.23 -9.27
C MET A 254 5.64 24.97 -10.61
N LYS A 255 6.21 24.38 -11.67
CA LYS A 255 6.18 24.96 -13.02
C LYS A 255 4.79 24.87 -13.66
N ASP A 256 4.00 23.87 -13.26
CA ASP A 256 2.71 23.51 -13.87
C ASP A 256 1.54 23.63 -12.87
N LEU A 257 1.64 24.60 -11.95
CA LEU A 257 0.61 24.87 -10.93
C LEU A 257 -0.78 25.10 -11.55
N ALA A 258 -0.84 25.64 -12.76
CA ALA A 258 -2.09 25.88 -13.49
C ALA A 258 -2.87 24.58 -13.75
N SER A 259 -2.18 23.48 -14.06
CA SER A 259 -2.80 22.17 -14.33
C SER A 259 -3.39 21.58 -13.06
N CYS A 260 -2.62 21.54 -11.97
CA CYS A 260 -3.12 21.09 -10.66
C CYS A 260 -4.28 21.96 -10.16
N LYS A 261 -4.21 23.27 -10.38
CA LYS A 261 -5.29 24.19 -10.03
C LYS A 261 -6.59 23.89 -10.77
N SER A 262 -6.51 23.53 -12.06
CA SER A 262 -7.70 23.13 -12.81
C SER A 262 -8.22 21.79 -12.31
N ALA A 263 -7.36 20.77 -12.24
CA ALA A 263 -7.75 19.42 -11.83
C ALA A 263 -8.39 19.40 -10.44
N PHE A 264 -7.79 20.07 -9.45
CA PHE A 264 -8.37 20.11 -8.11
C PHE A 264 -9.69 20.88 -8.09
N ARG A 265 -9.83 21.98 -8.85
CA ARG A 265 -11.11 22.69 -8.95
C ARG A 265 -12.20 21.81 -9.55
N ASP A 266 -11.88 21.09 -10.62
CA ASP A 266 -12.81 20.20 -11.31
C ASP A 266 -13.20 19.03 -10.39
N ALA A 267 -12.25 18.51 -9.61
CA ALA A 267 -12.52 17.48 -8.60
C ALA A 267 -13.36 18.01 -7.42
N LEU A 268 -13.16 19.26 -6.98
CA LEU A 268 -14.03 19.92 -5.99
C LEU A 268 -15.44 20.16 -6.52
N GLN A 269 -15.58 20.48 -7.80
CA GLN A 269 -16.89 20.60 -8.45
C GLN A 269 -17.57 19.23 -8.56
N TYR A 270 -16.83 18.19 -8.91
CA TYR A 270 -17.34 16.82 -8.88
C TYR A 270 -17.81 16.42 -7.47
N ALA A 271 -17.01 16.71 -6.44
CA ALA A 271 -17.37 16.42 -5.05
C ALA A 271 -18.62 17.20 -4.59
N SER A 272 -18.83 18.44 -5.04
CA SER A 272 -20.03 19.20 -4.69
C SER A 272 -21.29 18.67 -5.42
N ASP A 273 -21.13 18.12 -6.62
CA ASP A 273 -22.21 17.49 -7.39
C ASP A 273 -22.43 16.01 -7.00
N PHE A 274 -21.61 15.43 -6.12
CA PHE A 274 -21.57 14.00 -5.82
C PHE A 274 -22.91 13.43 -5.33
N GLY A 275 -23.67 14.19 -4.54
CA GLY A 275 -25.00 13.74 -4.10
C GLY A 275 -26.02 13.60 -5.24
N SER A 276 -25.87 14.39 -6.30
CA SER A 276 -26.85 14.43 -7.40
C SER A 276 -26.78 13.23 -8.34
N GLN A 277 -25.63 12.54 -8.40
CA GLN A 277 -25.46 11.31 -9.18
C GLN A 277 -26.01 10.06 -8.47
N LEU A 278 -26.42 10.19 -7.21
CA LEU A 278 -26.82 9.09 -6.33
C LEU A 278 -28.35 8.94 -6.25
N SER A 279 -29.06 9.20 -7.36
CA SER A 279 -30.50 8.96 -7.45
C SER A 279 -30.87 7.51 -7.78
N ASP A 280 -29.88 6.67 -8.06
CA ASP A 280 -30.03 5.27 -8.45
C ASP A 280 -29.33 4.37 -7.42
N GLU A 281 -30.07 3.42 -6.85
CA GLU A 281 -29.56 2.45 -5.87
C GLU A 281 -28.42 1.60 -6.43
N SER A 282 -28.35 1.41 -7.76
CA SER A 282 -27.23 0.72 -8.41
C SER A 282 -25.88 1.41 -8.23
N LYS A 283 -25.88 2.65 -7.75
CA LYS A 283 -24.69 3.46 -7.46
C LYS A 283 -24.25 3.34 -6.00
N TYR A 284 -24.96 2.58 -5.18
CA TYR A 284 -24.57 2.36 -3.79
C TYR A 284 -23.71 1.11 -3.66
N ASN A 285 -22.69 1.20 -2.83
CA ASN A 285 -21.94 0.07 -2.29
C ASN A 285 -22.25 -0.04 -0.80
N VAL A 286 -21.96 -1.20 -0.21
CA VAL A 286 -21.88 -1.26 1.25
C VAL A 286 -20.71 -0.38 1.67
N LEU A 287 -20.93 0.59 2.56
CA LEU A 287 -19.87 1.44 3.14
C LEU A 287 -19.42 0.93 4.50
N SER A 288 -20.36 0.39 5.29
CA SER A 288 -20.03 -0.19 6.58
C SER A 288 -21.04 -1.24 7.01
N TYR A 289 -20.59 -2.07 7.95
CA TYR A 289 -21.36 -3.05 8.67
C TYR A 289 -21.55 -2.61 10.10
N THR A 290 -22.71 -2.84 10.66
CA THR A 290 -22.92 -2.76 12.11
C THR A 290 -23.12 -4.16 12.64
N THR A 291 -22.42 -4.48 13.72
CA THR A 291 -22.48 -5.79 14.37
C THR A 291 -23.30 -5.72 15.65
N THR A 292 -23.70 -6.89 16.14
CA THR A 292 -24.35 -7.04 17.44
C THR A 292 -23.78 -8.25 18.13
N SER A 293 -23.37 -8.09 19.39
CA SER A 293 -22.86 -9.22 20.17
C SER A 293 -23.93 -10.28 20.42
N PHE A 294 -23.54 -11.55 20.45
CA PHE A 294 -24.47 -12.65 20.73
C PHE A 294 -25.16 -12.49 22.08
N ALA A 295 -24.43 -11.97 23.09
CA ALA A 295 -24.97 -11.67 24.40
C ALA A 295 -26.10 -10.62 24.34
N ASN A 296 -25.92 -9.54 23.58
CA ASN A 296 -26.91 -8.48 23.42
C ASN A 296 -28.13 -8.95 22.61
N ALA A 297 -27.93 -9.88 21.67
CA ALA A 297 -29.01 -10.51 20.91
C ALA A 297 -29.79 -11.58 21.71
N GLY A 298 -29.37 -11.91 22.94
CA GLY A 298 -29.98 -12.97 23.75
C GLY A 298 -29.63 -14.39 23.29
N LEU A 299 -28.60 -14.55 22.46
CA LEU A 299 -28.12 -15.82 21.92
C LEU A 299 -27.05 -16.43 22.84
N TYR A 300 -27.37 -16.62 24.12
CA TYR A 300 -26.41 -17.01 25.15
C TYR A 300 -25.71 -18.36 24.92
N SER A 301 -26.26 -19.24 24.09
CA SER A 301 -25.58 -20.50 23.72
C SER A 301 -24.36 -20.28 22.82
N LEU A 302 -24.24 -19.09 22.20
CA LEU A 302 -23.06 -18.67 21.44
C LEU A 302 -22.07 -17.85 22.28
N VAL A 303 -22.33 -17.71 23.58
CA VAL A 303 -21.44 -16.98 24.51
C VAL A 303 -20.70 -18.02 25.35
N PRO A 304 -19.36 -18.15 25.23
CA PRO A 304 -18.59 -19.11 26.01
C PRO A 304 -18.77 -18.95 27.53
N SER A 305 -18.68 -20.07 28.24
CA SER A 305 -19.01 -20.16 29.67
C SER A 305 -17.94 -19.58 30.60
N GLY A 306 -16.69 -19.48 30.13
CA GLY A 306 -15.55 -18.93 30.87
C GLY A 306 -15.58 -17.42 31.15
N GLY A 307 -16.61 -16.71 30.70
CA GLY A 307 -16.62 -15.24 30.64
C GLY A 307 -15.83 -14.75 29.42
N SER A 308 -16.06 -13.51 28.99
CA SER A 308 -15.34 -12.92 27.86
C SER A 308 -13.83 -13.03 28.09
N SER A 309 -13.15 -13.91 27.35
CA SER A 309 -11.70 -13.83 27.20
C SER A 309 -11.41 -12.49 26.56
N VAL A 310 -11.06 -11.51 27.39
CA VAL A 310 -10.72 -10.17 26.92
C VAL A 310 -9.51 -10.34 26.01
N PRO A 311 -9.58 -9.93 24.73
CA PRO A 311 -8.46 -10.06 23.81
C PRO A 311 -7.26 -9.32 24.38
N SER A 312 -6.18 -10.04 24.69
CA SER A 312 -4.95 -9.46 25.22
C SER A 312 -4.13 -8.80 24.10
N ASN A 313 -4.36 -9.20 22.86
CA ASN A 313 -3.63 -8.75 21.68
C ASN A 313 -3.86 -7.27 21.33
N LYS A 314 -5.04 -6.69 21.61
CA LYS A 314 -5.39 -5.32 21.17
C LYS A 314 -4.40 -4.25 21.63
N PHE A 315 -3.88 -4.39 22.84
CA PHE A 315 -2.86 -3.48 23.35
C PHE A 315 -1.57 -3.54 22.51
N PHE A 316 -1.08 -4.75 22.21
CA PHE A 316 0.12 -4.96 21.42
C PHE A 316 -0.08 -4.58 19.96
N LEU A 317 -1.25 -4.86 19.37
CA LEU A 317 -1.59 -4.45 18.01
C LEU A 317 -1.54 -2.93 17.86
N ARG A 318 -2.06 -2.14 18.80
CA ARG A 318 -1.93 -0.67 18.77
C ARG A 318 -0.48 -0.20 18.84
N LEU A 319 0.37 -0.87 19.63
CA LEU A 319 1.79 -0.53 19.72
C LEU A 319 2.55 -0.87 18.43
N LEU A 320 2.24 -2.03 17.83
CA LEU A 320 2.80 -2.45 16.55
C LEU A 320 2.32 -1.51 15.42
N GLU A 321 1.05 -1.12 15.43
CA GLU A 321 0.47 -0.20 14.46
C GLU A 321 1.21 1.14 14.44
N GLN A 322 1.43 1.76 15.61
CA GLN A 322 2.19 3.01 15.68
C GLN A 322 3.60 2.85 15.11
N ARG A 323 4.33 1.80 15.52
CA ARG A 323 5.71 1.57 15.07
C ARG A 323 5.81 1.31 13.57
N TYR A 324 4.83 0.60 13.00
CA TYR A 324 4.78 0.40 11.56
C TYR A 324 4.50 1.69 10.82
N LYS A 325 3.56 2.52 11.31
CA LYS A 325 3.27 3.84 10.71
C LYS A 325 4.51 4.71 10.69
N ASP A 326 5.29 4.71 11.78
CA ASP A 326 6.57 5.42 11.87
C ASP A 326 7.56 4.87 10.82
N ALA A 327 7.77 3.54 10.77
CA ALA A 327 8.67 2.91 9.80
C ALA A 327 8.26 3.14 8.33
N MET A 328 6.97 3.08 8.01
CA MET A 328 6.47 3.36 6.66
C MET A 328 6.65 4.84 6.29
N SER A 329 6.38 5.76 7.22
CA SER A 329 6.62 7.19 7.02
C SER A 329 8.09 7.48 6.73
N ASP A 330 9.01 6.84 7.47
CA ASP A 330 10.45 6.99 7.25
C ASP A 330 10.91 6.39 5.92
N LEU A 331 10.35 5.23 5.54
CA LEU A 331 10.60 4.58 4.25
C LEU A 331 10.15 5.46 3.07
N GLU A 332 8.92 5.99 3.13
CA GLU A 332 8.38 6.91 2.13
C GLU A 332 9.28 8.14 2.01
N ARG A 333 9.62 8.76 3.14
CA ARG A 333 10.50 9.93 3.16
C ARG A 333 11.88 9.63 2.58
N ALA A 334 12.48 8.49 2.92
CA ALA A 334 13.77 8.09 2.36
C ALA A 334 13.69 7.90 0.83
N ASN A 335 12.62 7.30 0.32
CA ASN A 335 12.38 7.17 -1.12
C ASN A 335 12.23 8.55 -1.80
N GLU A 336 11.50 9.48 -1.20
CA GLU A 336 11.39 10.84 -1.72
C GLU A 336 12.73 11.56 -1.76
N LEU A 337 13.53 11.46 -0.70
CA LEU A 337 14.85 12.10 -0.63
C LEU A 337 15.80 11.52 -1.67
N LEU A 338 15.85 10.21 -1.83
CA LEU A 338 16.72 9.55 -2.82
C LEU A 338 16.25 9.80 -4.26
N GLY A 339 14.94 9.82 -4.49
CA GLY A 339 14.36 9.96 -5.83
C GLY A 339 14.22 11.43 -6.28
N LYS A 340 13.48 12.22 -5.50
CA LYS A 340 13.08 13.59 -5.86
C LYS A 340 14.10 14.64 -5.41
N TYR A 341 14.70 14.46 -4.23
CA TYR A 341 15.51 15.51 -3.59
C TYR A 341 17.01 15.21 -3.51
N SER A 342 17.51 14.18 -4.20
CA SER A 342 18.90 13.72 -4.03
C SER A 342 19.94 14.79 -4.39
N TYR A 343 19.60 15.73 -5.26
CA TYR A 343 20.45 16.86 -5.63
C TYR A 343 20.60 17.93 -4.53
N LEU A 344 19.78 17.87 -3.46
CA LEU A 344 19.81 18.78 -2.31
C LEU A 344 20.49 18.16 -1.08
N VAL A 345 20.90 16.90 -1.18
CA VAL A 345 21.38 16.11 -0.05
C VAL A 345 22.87 15.83 -0.23
N GLU A 346 23.65 16.00 0.83
CA GLU A 346 25.08 15.72 0.80
C GLU A 346 25.36 14.22 0.59
N PRO A 347 26.47 13.83 -0.08
CA PRO A 347 26.75 12.42 -0.36
C PRO A 347 26.82 11.50 0.87
N GLU A 348 27.30 12.01 2.01
CA GLU A 348 27.33 11.25 3.27
C GLU A 348 25.91 10.99 3.79
N GLN A 349 25.04 12.02 3.76
CA GLN A 349 23.64 11.89 4.14
C GLN A 349 22.85 10.99 3.17
N LEU A 350 23.16 11.01 1.86
CA LEU A 350 22.56 10.08 0.89
C LEU A 350 22.84 8.62 1.25
N SER A 351 24.05 8.32 1.76
CA SER A 351 24.39 6.97 2.24
C SER A 351 23.56 6.60 3.48
N ALA A 352 23.42 7.51 4.45
CA ALA A 352 22.60 7.30 5.64
C ALA A 352 21.12 7.10 5.29
N ILE A 353 20.55 7.92 4.39
CA ILE A 353 19.17 7.77 3.93
C ILE A 353 18.96 6.43 3.22
N SER A 354 19.93 5.96 2.44
CA SER A 354 19.85 4.63 1.81
C SER A 354 19.84 3.50 2.83
N GLU A 355 20.55 3.64 3.94
CA GLU A 355 20.53 2.69 5.06
C GLU A 355 19.19 2.75 5.80
N ILE A 356 18.68 3.96 6.09
CA ILE A 356 17.36 4.17 6.71
C ILE A 356 16.27 3.53 5.87
N LYS A 357 16.27 3.72 4.53
CA LYS A 357 15.33 3.05 3.62
C LYS A 357 15.28 1.54 3.85
N GLN A 358 16.44 0.89 3.95
CA GLN A 358 16.52 -0.56 4.16
C GLN A 358 16.04 -0.96 5.55
N TYR A 359 16.43 -0.24 6.60
CA TYR A 359 16.05 -0.51 7.97
C TYR A 359 14.57 -0.26 8.24
N ALA A 360 14.02 0.83 7.74
CA ALA A 360 12.60 1.16 7.82
C ALA A 360 11.76 0.11 7.11
N SER A 361 12.15 -0.32 5.90
CA SER A 361 11.48 -1.41 5.17
C SER A 361 11.56 -2.75 5.92
N HIS A 362 12.73 -3.12 6.44
CA HIS A 362 12.90 -4.34 7.24
C HIS A 362 12.07 -4.31 8.52
N ASN A 363 12.06 -3.19 9.23
CA ASN A 363 11.26 -3.00 10.43
C ASN A 363 9.77 -3.12 10.12
N ALA A 364 9.28 -2.45 9.08
CA ALA A 364 7.89 -2.53 8.64
C ALA A 364 7.48 -3.98 8.34
N TYR A 365 8.33 -4.74 7.66
CA TYR A 365 8.11 -6.17 7.39
C TYR A 365 8.03 -7.02 8.68
N LEU A 366 8.97 -6.88 9.60
CA LEU A 366 8.94 -7.67 10.83
C LEU A 366 7.73 -7.29 11.71
N ILE A 367 7.39 -6.00 11.78
CA ILE A 367 6.23 -5.52 12.53
C ILE A 367 4.94 -6.05 11.91
N SER A 368 4.82 -6.09 10.58
CA SER A 368 3.64 -6.66 9.91
C SER A 368 3.49 -8.14 10.22
N LYS A 369 4.58 -8.92 10.19
CA LYS A 369 4.56 -10.35 10.52
C LYS A 369 4.20 -10.65 11.97
N VAL A 370 4.72 -9.87 12.92
CA VAL A 370 4.33 -10.00 14.33
C VAL A 370 2.88 -9.57 14.55
N SER A 371 2.40 -8.55 13.83
CA SER A 371 1.00 -8.14 13.89
C SER A 371 0.08 -9.21 13.35
N GLU A 372 0.41 -9.83 12.21
CA GLU A 372 -0.31 -10.96 11.60
C GLU A 372 -0.46 -12.09 12.61
N TYR A 373 0.65 -12.46 13.25
CA TYR A 373 0.63 -13.46 14.30
C TYR A 373 -0.24 -13.08 15.51
N CYS A 374 -0.16 -11.82 15.97
CA CYS A 374 -0.97 -11.31 17.06
C CYS A 374 -2.47 -11.28 16.75
N PHE A 375 -2.81 -11.08 15.48
CA PHE A 375 -4.17 -11.05 14.97
C PHE A 375 -4.77 -12.46 14.91
N ASP A 376 -3.97 -13.44 14.49
CA ASP A 376 -4.36 -14.86 14.47
C ASP A 376 -4.44 -15.49 15.87
N ASN A 377 -3.84 -14.86 16.87
CA ASN A 377 -3.76 -15.36 18.25
C ASN A 377 -4.31 -14.36 19.28
N PRO A 378 -5.61 -13.98 19.20
CA PRO A 378 -6.14 -12.86 19.98
C PRO A 378 -6.36 -13.15 21.48
N TYR A 379 -6.49 -14.42 21.86
CA TYR A 379 -6.96 -14.82 23.19
C TYR A 379 -5.88 -15.43 24.10
N ASN A 380 -4.62 -15.47 23.68
CA ASN A 380 -3.54 -16.14 24.42
C ASN A 380 -2.30 -15.24 24.54
N ASP A 381 -1.33 -15.68 25.35
CA ASP A 381 -0.09 -14.94 25.61
C ASP A 381 0.91 -15.02 24.43
N LEU A 382 0.56 -15.68 23.32
CA LEU A 382 1.48 -15.85 22.20
C LEU A 382 1.78 -14.51 21.52
N CYS A 383 0.78 -13.63 21.38
CA CYS A 383 0.98 -12.28 20.85
C CYS A 383 2.00 -11.49 21.69
N GLU A 384 1.81 -11.46 23.02
CA GLU A 384 2.74 -10.81 23.95
C GLU A 384 4.16 -11.37 23.81
N ASN A 385 4.30 -12.70 23.72
CA ASN A 385 5.59 -13.35 23.58
C ASN A 385 6.30 -12.96 22.27
N GLN A 386 5.58 -12.83 21.15
CA GLN A 386 6.20 -12.39 19.89
C GLN A 386 6.54 -10.91 19.90
N TYR A 387 5.66 -10.07 20.44
CA TYR A 387 5.94 -8.65 20.65
C TYR A 387 7.21 -8.45 21.49
N ASN A 388 7.33 -9.15 22.61
CA ASN A 388 8.49 -9.06 23.49
C ASN A 388 9.80 -9.53 22.82
N LYS A 389 9.74 -10.51 21.91
CA LYS A 389 10.90 -10.92 21.10
C LYS A 389 11.30 -9.81 20.13
N LEU A 390 10.34 -9.20 19.45
CA LEU A 390 10.57 -8.11 18.50
C LEU A 390 11.26 -6.91 19.18
N THR A 391 10.82 -6.56 20.39
CA THR A 391 11.31 -5.39 21.13
C THR A 391 12.38 -5.71 22.19
N SER A 392 12.94 -6.91 22.19
CA SER A 392 13.89 -7.33 23.22
C SER A 392 15.18 -6.52 23.18
N VAL A 393 15.55 -5.90 24.31
CA VAL A 393 16.78 -5.08 24.43
C VAL A 393 18.05 -5.93 24.26
N SER A 394 18.02 -7.22 24.60
CA SER A 394 19.21 -8.06 24.51
C SER A 394 19.58 -8.41 23.06
N GLN A 395 18.59 -8.43 22.16
CA GLN A 395 18.74 -8.76 20.74
C GLN A 395 17.60 -8.09 19.96
N PRO A 396 17.66 -6.77 19.73
CA PRO A 396 16.61 -6.09 19.00
C PRO A 396 16.59 -6.60 17.57
N LEU A 397 15.46 -7.16 17.16
CA LEU A 397 15.24 -7.56 15.77
C LEU A 397 15.03 -6.31 14.90
N LEU A 398 14.39 -5.29 15.46
CA LEU A 398 14.25 -3.98 14.84
C LEU A 398 15.61 -3.29 14.76
N LYS A 399 15.89 -2.70 13.60
CA LYS A 399 17.07 -1.88 13.36
C LYS A 399 16.81 -0.46 13.83
N GLU A 400 17.76 0.10 14.57
CA GLU A 400 17.73 1.51 14.96
C GLU A 400 18.38 2.37 13.89
N TYR A 401 17.86 3.57 13.69
CA TYR A 401 18.43 4.59 12.82
C TYR A 401 18.07 5.99 13.33
N ASP A 402 18.80 6.99 12.86
CA ASP A 402 18.55 8.39 13.21
C ASP A 402 17.58 9.02 12.21
N GLY A 403 16.38 9.37 12.68
CA GLY A 403 15.38 10.05 11.84
C GLY A 403 15.80 11.46 11.43
N ASP A 404 16.78 12.07 12.09
CA ASP A 404 17.27 13.40 11.74
C ASP A 404 17.99 13.42 10.38
N ASP A 405 18.52 12.28 9.91
CA ASP A 405 19.11 12.13 8.58
C ASP A 405 18.06 12.23 7.45
N LEU A 406 16.75 12.13 7.77
CA LEU A 406 15.64 12.34 6.82
C LEU A 406 15.24 13.82 6.66
N ILE A 407 15.96 14.73 7.33
CA ILE A 407 15.71 16.17 7.27
C ILE A 407 16.65 16.79 6.23
N ILE A 408 16.10 17.47 5.22
CA ILE A 408 16.92 18.29 4.32
C ILE A 408 17.41 19.51 5.12
N PRO A 409 18.72 19.80 5.14
CA PRO A 409 19.25 21.03 5.72
C PRO A 409 18.51 22.26 5.15
N ASP A 410 18.35 23.31 5.95
CA ASP A 410 17.63 24.52 5.52
C ASP A 410 18.17 24.99 4.15
N PRO A 411 17.34 25.09 3.10
CA PRO A 411 17.78 25.50 1.77
C PRO A 411 18.47 26.86 1.75
N ASN A 412 18.19 27.72 2.73
CA ASN A 412 18.85 29.02 2.88
C ASN A 412 20.32 28.91 3.31
N LEU A 413 20.77 27.73 3.72
CA LEU A 413 22.16 27.39 4.02
C LEU A 413 22.89 26.79 2.81
N ILE A 414 22.16 26.41 1.76
CA ILE A 414 22.75 25.82 0.55
C ILE A 414 23.07 26.94 -0.43
N ASP A 415 24.34 27.07 -0.82
CA ASP A 415 24.79 28.08 -1.77
C ASP A 415 24.06 27.89 -3.12
N PRO A 416 23.35 28.90 -3.65
CA PRO A 416 22.69 28.82 -4.96
C PRO A 416 23.63 28.41 -6.10
N GLU A 417 24.94 28.71 -6.01
CA GLU A 417 25.93 28.28 -6.99
C GLU A 417 26.19 26.77 -6.94
N GLN A 418 26.10 26.13 -5.76
CA GLN A 418 26.21 24.68 -5.62
C GLN A 418 25.02 23.95 -6.25
N ILE A 419 23.80 24.49 -6.13
CA ILE A 419 22.60 23.87 -6.75
C ILE A 419 22.74 23.85 -8.29
N ILE A 420 23.25 24.93 -8.87
CA ILE A 420 23.47 25.02 -10.33
C ILE A 420 24.64 24.13 -10.76
N ALA A 421 25.71 24.04 -9.97
CA ALA A 421 26.85 23.18 -10.25
C ALA A 421 26.46 21.69 -10.21
N THR A 422 25.72 21.24 -9.20
CA THR A 422 25.28 19.84 -9.03
C THR A 422 24.31 19.42 -10.13
N GLN A 423 23.38 20.30 -10.54
CA GLN A 423 22.49 20.02 -11.68
C GLN A 423 23.24 19.88 -13.01
N ASN A 424 24.32 20.65 -13.20
CA ASN A 424 25.15 20.56 -14.40
C ASN A 424 26.20 19.44 -14.33
N SER A 425 26.39 18.82 -13.16
CA SER A 425 27.34 17.71 -12.95
C SER A 425 26.66 16.36 -12.74
N LEU A 426 25.33 16.27 -12.79
CA LEU A 426 24.65 14.99 -12.95
C LEU A 426 25.13 14.40 -14.29
N PRO A 427 25.81 13.24 -14.30
CA PRO A 427 26.30 12.67 -15.54
C PRO A 427 25.11 12.39 -16.45
N ASP A 428 25.15 12.88 -17.69
CA ASP A 428 24.46 12.22 -18.79
C ASP A 428 24.80 10.74 -18.66
N VAL A 429 23.79 9.88 -18.54
CA VAL A 429 23.97 8.44 -18.31
C VAL A 429 24.77 7.85 -19.47
N ALA A 430 26.10 7.81 -19.32
CA ALA A 430 27.03 7.24 -20.27
C ALA A 430 27.24 5.77 -19.88
N PHE A 431 26.79 4.86 -20.74
CA PHE A 431 27.03 3.43 -20.60
C PHE A 431 28.50 3.11 -20.92
N GLU A 432 29.25 2.71 -19.90
CA GLU A 432 30.61 2.20 -20.08
C GLU A 432 30.57 0.67 -20.20
N ALA A 433 30.54 0.17 -21.45
CA ALA A 433 30.67 -1.26 -21.73
C ALA A 433 32.16 -1.63 -21.93
N GLN A 434 32.73 -2.43 -21.02
CA GLN A 434 34.04 -3.04 -21.24
C GLN A 434 33.89 -4.27 -22.17
N ASN A 435 34.76 -4.38 -23.18
CA ASN A 435 34.85 -5.49 -24.15
C ASN A 435 33.77 -5.60 -25.25
N VAL A 436 33.26 -4.48 -25.77
CA VAL A 436 32.47 -4.47 -27.02
C VAL A 436 33.32 -3.96 -28.17
N ILE A 437 33.50 -4.76 -29.24
CA ILE A 437 34.34 -4.39 -30.39
C ILE A 437 33.57 -3.50 -31.40
N GLY A 438 32.24 -3.51 -31.37
CA GLY A 438 31.40 -2.55 -32.07
C GLY A 438 29.92 -2.96 -32.07
N CYS A 439 29.03 -1.97 -32.05
CA CYS A 439 27.61 -2.15 -32.30
C CYS A 439 27.27 -1.42 -33.61
N GLU A 440 26.51 -2.06 -34.50
CA GLU A 440 25.94 -1.37 -35.66
C GLU A 440 24.48 -1.03 -35.37
N PHE A 441 24.12 0.22 -35.65
CA PHE A 441 22.72 0.65 -35.68
C PHE A 441 22.30 0.81 -37.14
N LYS A 442 21.20 0.17 -37.50
CA LYS A 442 20.62 0.27 -38.84
C LYS A 442 19.28 0.99 -38.76
N ASN A 443 19.21 2.19 -39.30
CA ASN A 443 17.94 2.91 -39.41
C ASN A 443 17.14 2.34 -40.60
N ILE A 444 16.02 1.68 -40.32
CA ILE A 444 15.28 0.89 -41.31
C ILE A 444 14.47 1.78 -42.28
N TYR A 445 14.25 3.06 -41.95
CA TYR A 445 13.54 3.99 -42.82
C TYR A 445 14.46 4.70 -43.82
N THR A 446 15.74 4.88 -43.48
CA THR A 446 16.72 5.57 -44.34
C THR A 446 17.75 4.64 -44.98
N ASN A 447 17.88 3.40 -44.50
CA ASN A 447 18.90 2.43 -44.90
C ASN A 447 20.36 2.93 -44.68
N GLU A 448 20.55 3.97 -43.89
CA GLU A 448 21.88 4.47 -43.53
C GLU A 448 22.46 3.63 -42.38
N VAL A 449 23.73 3.25 -42.54
CA VAL A 449 24.53 2.52 -41.55
C VAL A 449 25.49 3.52 -40.90
N SER A 450 25.33 3.76 -39.61
CA SER A 450 26.25 4.58 -38.83
C SER A 450 27.18 3.69 -38.00
N THR A 451 28.48 3.74 -38.32
CA THR A 451 29.52 2.99 -37.59
C THR A 451 30.18 3.87 -36.55
N ALA A 452 30.22 3.44 -35.28
CA ALA A 452 31.01 4.10 -34.25
C ALA A 452 32.47 3.63 -34.29
N LYS A 453 33.43 4.56 -34.34
CA LYS A 453 34.88 4.25 -34.31
C LYS A 453 35.47 4.55 -32.93
N ARG A 454 36.29 3.62 -32.45
CA ARG A 454 37.01 3.70 -31.17
C ARG A 454 38.00 4.87 -31.16
N HIS A 455 37.84 5.79 -30.20
CA HIS A 455 38.91 6.66 -29.74
C HIS A 455 39.42 6.18 -28.37
N SER A 456 40.63 6.59 -28.00
CA SER A 456 41.41 6.09 -26.86
C SER A 456 40.78 6.29 -25.46
N SER A 457 39.54 6.77 -25.36
CA SER A 457 38.85 7.05 -24.10
C SER A 457 37.33 6.84 -24.14
N GLY A 458 36.82 5.93 -24.98
CA GLY A 458 35.40 5.54 -24.99
C GLY A 458 34.66 5.89 -26.28
N PHE A 459 33.39 5.47 -26.35
CA PHE A 459 32.47 5.73 -27.48
C PHE A 459 31.58 6.95 -27.19
N VAL A 460 31.35 7.81 -28.19
CA VAL A 460 30.42 8.95 -28.11
C VAL A 460 29.43 8.85 -29.26
N LEU A 461 28.13 8.86 -28.96
CA LEU A 461 27.04 9.00 -29.94
C LEU A 461 26.34 10.34 -29.68
N GLY A 462 26.31 11.21 -30.70
CA GLY A 462 25.45 12.38 -30.71
C GLY A 462 24.30 12.14 -31.68
N LEU A 463 23.06 12.26 -31.22
CA LEU A 463 21.88 12.31 -32.07
C LEU A 463 21.12 13.60 -31.79
N GLU A 464 20.95 14.43 -32.81
CA GLU A 464 20.08 15.60 -32.79
C GLU A 464 18.65 15.17 -33.22
N SER A 465 17.66 15.55 -32.41
CA SER A 465 16.21 15.69 -32.68
C SER A 465 15.22 14.54 -32.35
N ASN A 466 14.03 15.00 -31.91
CA ASN A 466 12.86 14.29 -31.34
C ASN A 466 12.13 13.34 -32.31
N ILE A 467 11.90 12.07 -31.92
CA ILE A 467 10.90 11.19 -32.55
C ILE A 467 10.28 10.26 -31.47
N ASP A 468 8.94 10.23 -31.39
CA ASP A 468 8.13 9.29 -30.61
C ASP A 468 8.06 7.89 -31.27
N ILE A 469 8.07 6.82 -30.48
CA ILE A 469 8.01 5.43 -30.97
C ILE A 469 6.74 4.73 -30.46
N ALA A 470 6.00 4.11 -31.38
CA ALA A 470 4.91 3.16 -31.12
C ALA A 470 5.22 1.81 -31.83
N ASP A 471 4.81 0.72 -31.17
CA ASP A 471 5.02 -0.73 -31.38
C ASP A 471 5.40 -1.27 -32.78
N VAL A 472 6.31 -2.27 -32.79
CA VAL A 472 6.65 -3.10 -33.96
C VAL A 472 6.89 -4.58 -33.57
N ILE A 473 6.35 -5.51 -34.38
CA ILE A 473 6.52 -6.98 -34.33
C ILE A 473 7.54 -7.41 -35.41
N VAL A 474 8.41 -8.40 -35.14
CA VAL A 474 9.36 -8.94 -36.15
C VAL A 474 9.35 -10.48 -36.23
N ASP A 475 9.43 -10.96 -37.48
CA ASP A 475 9.51 -12.34 -38.00
C ASP A 475 10.97 -12.73 -38.34
N MET A 476 11.34 -14.02 -38.27
CA MET A 476 12.73 -14.52 -38.29
C MET A 476 13.13 -15.28 -39.58
N SER A 477 14.36 -15.04 -40.10
CA SER A 477 15.12 -16.06 -40.85
C SER A 477 16.66 -15.85 -40.90
N SER A 478 17.38 -16.77 -40.23
CA SER A 478 18.71 -17.43 -40.48
C SER A 478 19.99 -16.64 -40.92
N ARG A 479 21.11 -16.70 -40.17
CA ARG A 479 22.22 -17.71 -40.18
C ARG A 479 23.48 -17.26 -39.35
N GLU A 480 24.01 -18.20 -38.54
CA GLU A 480 25.36 -18.39 -37.95
C GLU A 480 26.32 -17.20 -37.70
N VAL A 481 26.11 -16.52 -36.56
CA VAL A 481 27.10 -15.92 -35.61
C VAL A 481 26.50 -16.10 -34.20
N VAL A 482 27.27 -16.14 -33.10
CA VAL A 482 26.68 -16.08 -31.75
C VAL A 482 26.13 -14.67 -31.56
N GLU A 483 24.86 -14.49 -31.94
CA GLU A 483 24.11 -13.26 -31.76
C GLU A 483 23.38 -13.33 -30.42
N THR A 484 23.71 -12.41 -29.52
CA THR A 484 22.91 -12.16 -28.33
C THR A 484 22.08 -10.92 -28.59
N HIS A 485 20.76 -11.08 -28.69
CA HIS A 485 19.83 -9.98 -28.88
C HIS A 485 19.32 -9.47 -27.53
N ILE A 486 19.46 -8.18 -27.27
CA ILE A 486 18.86 -7.49 -26.13
C ILE A 486 18.04 -6.34 -26.71
N GLY A 487 16.73 -6.56 -26.87
CA GLY A 487 15.86 -5.63 -27.62
C GLY A 487 16.32 -5.45 -29.07
N ASP A 488 16.33 -4.21 -29.56
CA ASP A 488 16.71 -3.84 -30.93
C ASP A 488 18.24 -3.81 -31.18
N LEU A 489 19.06 -4.26 -30.23
CA LEU A 489 20.52 -4.21 -30.32
C LEU A 489 21.11 -5.57 -30.70
N THR A 490 21.97 -5.60 -31.73
CA THR A 490 22.78 -6.79 -32.08
C THR A 490 24.25 -6.49 -31.83
N CYS A 491 24.89 -7.29 -30.96
CA CYS A 491 26.28 -7.16 -30.57
C CYS A 491 27.08 -8.40 -30.99
N TYR A 492 28.35 -8.21 -31.36
CA TYR A 492 29.26 -9.30 -31.76
C TYR A 492 30.43 -9.44 -30.76
N GLY A 493 30.73 -10.69 -30.34
CA GLY A 493 31.84 -11.02 -29.44
C GLY A 493 32.75 -12.15 -29.97
N LEU A 494 33.98 -12.24 -29.48
CA LEU A 494 34.91 -13.35 -29.76
C LEU A 494 34.80 -14.41 -28.67
N ASP A 495 34.82 -15.67 -29.11
CA ASP A 495 34.78 -16.87 -28.28
C ASP A 495 36.21 -17.16 -27.78
N ASP A 496 36.48 -16.90 -26.50
CA ASP A 496 37.69 -17.41 -25.83
C ASP A 496 37.32 -17.95 -24.43
N ASN A 497 37.46 -19.27 -24.31
CA ASN A 497 37.31 -20.05 -23.09
C ASN A 497 38.38 -19.68 -22.05
N SER A 498 38.14 -18.64 -21.26
CA SER A 498 38.53 -18.50 -19.84
C SER A 498 38.46 -17.05 -19.41
N VAL A 499 37.49 -16.67 -18.58
CA VAL A 499 37.57 -15.70 -17.46
C VAL A 499 36.19 -15.66 -16.81
N SER A 500 36.11 -15.91 -15.51
CA SER A 500 34.94 -15.56 -14.70
C SER A 500 34.88 -14.04 -14.53
N SER A 501 33.90 -13.39 -15.11
CA SER A 501 33.58 -11.99 -14.81
C SER A 501 32.07 -11.86 -14.61
N SER A 502 31.67 -11.46 -13.41
CA SER A 502 30.30 -11.09 -13.08
C SER A 502 29.91 -9.82 -13.83
N LEU A 503 28.81 -9.88 -14.58
CA LEU A 503 28.19 -8.74 -15.23
C LEU A 503 27.10 -8.21 -14.31
N SER A 504 27.28 -7.03 -13.72
CA SER A 504 26.23 -6.35 -12.95
C SER A 504 25.51 -5.35 -13.84
N LEU A 505 24.23 -5.60 -14.11
CA LEU A 505 23.34 -4.70 -14.85
C LEU A 505 22.37 -4.04 -13.87
N LYS A 506 22.33 -2.71 -13.86
CA LYS A 506 21.31 -1.92 -13.15
C LYS A 506 20.34 -1.40 -14.22
N ILE A 507 19.08 -1.87 -14.20
CA ILE A 507 18.06 -1.50 -15.19
C ILE A 507 16.82 -0.99 -14.45
N ASN A 508 16.33 0.20 -14.80
CA ASN A 508 15.04 0.75 -14.38
C ASN A 508 13.90 0.20 -15.28
N PRO A 509 12.63 0.24 -14.85
CA PRO A 509 11.67 -0.86 -15.08
C PRO A 509 11.36 -1.10 -16.56
N LEU A 510 11.44 -2.38 -16.95
CA LEU A 510 11.19 -2.89 -18.30
C LEU A 510 9.79 -3.53 -18.41
N PRO A 511 9.25 -3.70 -19.62
CA PRO A 511 7.90 -4.26 -19.83
C PRO A 511 7.76 -5.71 -19.35
N PHE A 512 6.50 -6.07 -19.04
CA PHE A 512 6.01 -7.26 -18.33
C PHE A 512 6.58 -8.63 -18.78
N ASP A 513 7.12 -8.77 -19.99
CA ASP A 513 7.48 -10.08 -20.57
C ASP A 513 8.91 -10.55 -20.27
N LEU A 514 9.80 -9.68 -19.77
CA LEU A 514 11.21 -10.03 -19.57
C LEU A 514 11.51 -10.91 -18.32
N PRO A 515 10.88 -10.70 -17.14
CA PRO A 515 11.14 -11.49 -15.94
C PRO A 515 10.75 -12.97 -16.11
N VAL A 516 9.64 -13.22 -16.81
CA VAL A 516 9.16 -14.57 -17.12
C VAL A 516 10.15 -15.30 -18.04
N LYS A 517 10.74 -14.58 -19.00
CA LYS A 517 11.71 -15.13 -19.93
C LYS A 517 13.04 -15.47 -19.23
N LEU A 518 13.57 -14.56 -18.42
CA LEU A 518 14.80 -14.77 -17.64
C LEU A 518 14.66 -15.93 -16.65
N HIS A 519 13.51 -16.06 -15.98
CA HIS A 519 13.24 -17.18 -15.09
C HIS A 519 13.17 -18.51 -15.85
N SER A 520 12.52 -18.54 -17.02
CA SER A 520 12.44 -19.75 -17.85
C SER A 520 13.81 -20.23 -18.35
N GLU A 521 14.72 -19.29 -18.67
CA GLU A 521 16.08 -19.58 -19.10
C GLU A 521 16.93 -20.08 -17.93
N PHE A 522 16.79 -19.50 -16.73
CA PHE A 522 17.43 -19.97 -15.50
C PHE A 522 16.99 -21.40 -15.13
N VAL A 523 15.68 -21.68 -15.11
CA VAL A 523 15.14 -23.01 -14.83
C VAL A 523 15.62 -24.02 -15.86
N SER A 524 15.67 -23.64 -17.15
CA SER A 524 16.21 -24.50 -18.22
C SER A 524 17.71 -24.78 -18.05
N ALA A 525 18.50 -23.79 -17.60
CA ALA A 525 19.92 -23.95 -17.34
C ALA A 525 20.18 -24.90 -16.15
N CYS A 526 19.51 -24.71 -15.02
CA CYS A 526 19.68 -25.59 -13.86
C CYS A 526 19.08 -26.99 -14.09
N ASN A 527 17.99 -27.14 -14.85
CA ASN A 527 17.44 -28.45 -15.22
C ASN A 527 18.43 -29.31 -16.04
N ASN A 528 19.32 -28.69 -16.81
CA ASN A 528 20.35 -29.42 -17.55
C ASN A 528 21.48 -29.92 -16.65
N SER A 529 21.82 -29.19 -15.58
CA SER A 529 22.81 -29.62 -14.58
C SER A 529 22.25 -30.66 -13.61
N LEU A 530 20.94 -30.59 -13.28
CA LEU A 530 20.29 -31.42 -12.27
C LEU A 530 19.60 -32.69 -12.84
N ARG A 531 19.88 -33.08 -14.09
CA ARG A 531 19.15 -34.16 -14.80
C ARG A 531 19.12 -35.51 -14.09
N GLU A 532 20.07 -35.79 -13.20
CA GLU A 532 20.12 -37.04 -12.44
C GLU A 532 19.28 -37.01 -11.15
N ASN A 533 18.73 -35.84 -10.78
CA ASN A 533 18.02 -35.62 -9.54
C ASN A 533 16.55 -35.22 -9.77
N THR A 534 15.69 -36.23 -9.98
CA THR A 534 14.31 -36.05 -10.47
C THR A 534 13.39 -35.24 -9.57
N TRP A 535 13.63 -35.19 -8.25
CA TRP A 535 12.80 -34.40 -7.32
C TRP A 535 13.19 -32.91 -7.35
N ALA A 536 14.48 -32.60 -7.50
CA ALA A 536 14.97 -31.22 -7.65
C ALA A 536 14.41 -30.55 -8.92
N VAL A 537 14.34 -31.32 -10.02
CA VAL A 537 13.67 -30.91 -11.26
C VAL A 537 12.17 -30.67 -11.03
N GLY A 538 11.51 -31.50 -10.22
CA GLY A 538 10.11 -31.32 -9.84
C GLY A 538 9.86 -30.02 -9.09
N PHE A 539 10.67 -29.75 -8.07
CA PHE A 539 10.60 -28.53 -7.24
C PHE A 539 10.82 -27.24 -8.06
N LEU A 540 11.82 -27.22 -8.95
CA LEU A 540 12.08 -26.06 -9.83
C LEU A 540 10.91 -25.78 -10.78
N ASN A 541 10.25 -26.82 -11.29
CA ASN A 541 9.07 -26.65 -12.14
C ASN A 541 7.84 -26.12 -11.35
N GLU A 542 7.77 -26.38 -10.05
CA GLU A 542 6.69 -25.90 -9.17
C GLU A 542 6.87 -24.41 -8.84
N ILE A 543 8.11 -23.98 -8.57
CA ILE A 543 8.49 -22.56 -8.46
C ILE A 543 8.16 -21.83 -9.77
N GLN A 544 8.51 -22.42 -10.93
CA GLN A 544 8.21 -21.82 -12.22
C GLN A 544 6.71 -21.61 -12.44
N ARG A 545 5.87 -22.56 -11.99
CA ARG A 545 4.41 -22.40 -12.04
C ARG A 545 3.95 -21.27 -11.14
N TYR A 546 4.46 -21.18 -9.92
CA TYR A 546 4.10 -20.14 -8.96
C TYR A 546 4.43 -18.73 -9.48
N VAL A 547 5.62 -18.55 -10.05
CA VAL A 547 6.08 -17.30 -10.66
C VAL A 547 5.22 -16.90 -11.87
N HIS A 548 4.68 -17.86 -12.62
CA HIS A 548 3.81 -17.55 -13.77
C HIS A 548 2.44 -16.95 -13.37
N TYR A 549 2.02 -17.08 -12.11
CA TYR A 549 0.71 -16.60 -11.64
C TYR A 549 0.75 -15.26 -10.90
N ASN A 550 1.89 -14.85 -10.35
CA ASN A 550 2.00 -13.64 -9.52
C ASN A 550 3.17 -12.76 -9.96
N THR A 551 2.91 -11.76 -10.82
CA THR A 551 3.90 -10.74 -11.19
C THR A 551 3.27 -9.34 -11.20
N ARG A 552 3.36 -8.64 -10.07
CA ARG A 552 3.46 -7.17 -10.01
C ARG A 552 4.59 -6.82 -9.04
N ASP A 553 5.52 -6.00 -9.50
CA ASP A 553 6.53 -5.26 -8.73
C ASP A 553 7.40 -6.02 -7.71
N MET A 554 8.23 -6.98 -8.16
CA MET A 554 9.29 -7.60 -7.33
C MET A 554 10.68 -7.51 -7.98
N GLU A 555 11.70 -7.19 -7.19
CA GLU A 555 13.11 -7.39 -7.54
C GLU A 555 13.54 -8.83 -7.22
N TRP A 556 14.11 -9.54 -8.19
CA TRP A 556 14.49 -10.95 -8.06
C TRP A 556 16.00 -11.12 -7.94
N TYR A 557 16.44 -12.00 -7.01
CA TYR A 557 17.83 -12.47 -6.93
C TYR A 557 17.89 -13.97 -7.21
N PHE A 558 18.72 -14.40 -8.17
CA PHE A 558 18.85 -15.82 -8.55
C PHE A 558 20.19 -16.38 -8.06
N PRO A 559 20.22 -17.46 -7.24
CA PRO A 559 21.45 -18.17 -6.88
C PRO A 559 22.11 -18.84 -8.10
N SER A 560 23.39 -19.19 -7.99
CA SER A 560 24.02 -20.05 -8.99
C SER A 560 23.49 -21.48 -8.90
N CYS A 561 23.45 -22.23 -10.02
CA CYS A 561 22.99 -23.63 -9.97
C CYS A 561 23.88 -24.52 -9.07
N GLU A 562 25.15 -24.15 -8.88
CA GLU A 562 26.09 -24.84 -7.98
C GLU A 562 25.70 -24.64 -6.51
N ASP A 563 25.23 -23.45 -6.12
CA ASP A 563 24.73 -23.18 -4.76
C ASP A 563 23.47 -24.00 -4.45
N VAL A 564 22.56 -24.10 -5.43
CA VAL A 564 21.33 -24.91 -5.33
C VAL A 564 21.68 -26.39 -5.24
N GLU A 565 22.58 -26.90 -6.08
CA GLU A 565 23.00 -28.30 -6.06
C GLU A 565 23.68 -28.70 -4.74
N ASN A 566 24.55 -27.84 -4.21
CA ASN A 566 25.26 -28.09 -2.97
C ASN A 566 24.33 -28.21 -1.75
N GLN A 567 23.24 -27.44 -1.69
CA GLN A 567 22.25 -27.56 -0.61
C GLN A 567 21.32 -28.76 -0.79
N LEU A 568 20.88 -29.06 -2.01
CA LEU A 568 20.00 -30.19 -2.27
C LEU A 568 20.70 -31.55 -2.06
N ASN A 569 22.04 -31.57 -2.15
CA ASN A 569 22.86 -32.74 -1.85
C ASN A 569 23.15 -32.91 -0.34
N ASP A 570 22.70 -31.99 0.52
CA ASP A 570 22.77 -32.20 1.96
C ASP A 570 21.78 -33.31 2.39
N ARG A 571 22.24 -34.20 3.29
CA ARG A 571 21.64 -35.53 3.53
C ARG A 571 20.25 -35.50 4.17
N HIS A 572 19.65 -34.33 4.40
CA HIS A 572 18.37 -34.17 5.09
C HIS A 572 17.27 -33.61 4.17
N ALA A 573 17.59 -33.07 2.99
CA ALA A 573 16.62 -32.47 2.08
C ALA A 573 15.61 -33.48 1.47
N PRO A 574 16.01 -34.71 1.04
CA PRO A 574 15.07 -35.65 0.45
C PRO A 574 14.00 -36.16 1.44
N GLU A 575 14.37 -36.35 2.71
CA GLU A 575 13.44 -36.82 3.75
C GLU A 575 12.48 -35.73 4.27
N ALA A 576 12.87 -34.46 4.12
CA ALA A 576 12.07 -33.29 4.46
C ALA A 576 10.99 -32.99 3.41
N TYR A 577 11.31 -33.21 2.13
CA TYR A 577 10.38 -33.01 1.00
C TYR A 577 9.22 -34.02 1.05
N ASP A 578 9.51 -35.31 1.26
CA ASP A 578 8.48 -36.36 1.37
C ASP A 578 7.56 -36.21 2.60
N ARG A 579 7.94 -35.37 3.58
CA ARG A 579 7.15 -35.10 4.80
C ARG A 579 6.48 -33.72 4.82
N GLY A 580 6.63 -32.92 3.76
CA GLY A 580 6.07 -31.57 3.70
C GLY A 580 6.71 -30.56 4.67
N HIS A 581 7.94 -30.82 5.14
CA HIS A 581 8.64 -30.02 6.15
C HIS A 581 10.06 -29.66 5.71
N LEU A 582 10.19 -28.96 4.59
CA LEU A 582 11.45 -28.34 4.21
C LEU A 582 11.48 -26.91 4.76
N GLU A 583 12.01 -26.74 5.98
CA GLU A 583 12.41 -25.42 6.48
C GLU A 583 13.81 -25.14 5.90
N LEU A 584 13.92 -24.11 5.06
CA LEU A 584 15.20 -23.62 4.55
C LEU A 584 15.83 -22.68 5.59
N ASP A 585 17.16 -22.63 5.62
CA ASP A 585 17.94 -21.72 6.47
C ASP A 585 17.51 -20.25 6.21
N PRO A 586 17.45 -19.35 7.23
CA PRO A 586 16.83 -18.01 7.12
C PRO A 586 17.48 -17.05 6.12
N ILE A 587 18.56 -17.45 5.45
CA ILE A 587 19.28 -16.66 4.45
C ILE A 587 18.58 -16.70 3.07
N TRP A 588 17.63 -17.62 2.87
CA TRP A 588 16.93 -17.83 1.59
C TRP A 588 15.39 -17.78 1.70
N GLU A 589 14.84 -17.11 2.71
CA GLU A 589 13.47 -16.58 2.54
C GLU A 589 13.51 -15.60 1.36
N ILE A 590 13.13 -16.12 0.20
CA ILE A 590 12.91 -15.38 -1.03
C ILE A 590 12.05 -14.17 -0.66
N PHE A 591 12.56 -12.97 -0.93
CA PHE A 591 11.78 -11.73 -0.81
C PHE A 591 10.62 -11.80 -1.81
N ILE A 592 9.51 -12.39 -1.37
CA ILE A 592 8.21 -12.25 -2.00
C ILE A 592 7.56 -11.09 -1.25
N VAL A 593 7.68 -9.89 -1.82
CA VAL A 593 6.96 -8.71 -1.39
C VAL A 593 5.65 -8.71 -2.18
N GLU A 594 4.51 -8.76 -1.50
CA GLU A 594 3.18 -8.54 -2.10
C GLU A 594 2.97 -7.08 -2.50
#